data_AF-A0A931VEQ0-F1
#
_entry.id   AF-A0A931VEQ0-F1
#
_cell.length_a   1.000
_cell.length_b   1.000
_cell.length_c   1.000
_cell.angle_alpha   90.00
_cell.angle_beta   90.00
_cell.angle_gamma   90.00
#
_symmetry.space_group_name_H-M   'P 1'
#
loop_
_entity.id
_entity.type
_entity.pdbx_description
1 polymer ?
#
loop_
_entity_poly.entity_id
_entity_poly.type
_entity_poly.pdbx_seq_one_letter_code
_entity_poly.pdbx_strand_id
1 'polypeptide(L)'
;MDISVNLARVSDWITKENGKRISRIDQFLEEIQEYLGTMEERDFSTRFRPTLKRFKQEFLLLLKDREQRDKDEWAERALTWANILQHRATLLR
;
A
#
# COMPACT_ATOMS: atom_id res chain seq x y z
N MET A 1 5.54 10.84 -4.74
CA MET A 1 5.22 9.94 -3.62
C MET A 1 5.67 8.54 -3.99
N ASP A 2 6.30 7.79 -3.07
CA ASP A 2 6.64 6.38 -3.29
C ASP A 2 5.71 5.50 -2.44
N ILE A 3 4.69 4.93 -3.08
CA ILE A 3 3.69 4.08 -2.42
C ILE A 3 4.36 2.87 -1.76
N SER A 4 5.37 2.27 -2.40
CA SER A 4 6.01 1.05 -1.91
C SER A 4 6.75 1.31 -0.60
N VAL A 5 7.52 2.40 -0.53
CA VAL A 5 8.24 2.81 0.68
C VAL A 5 7.26 3.16 1.81
N ASN A 6 6.18 3.86 1.49
CA ASN A 6 5.20 4.25 2.51
C ASN A 6 4.44 3.05 3.07
N LEU A 7 4.04 2.08 2.24
CA LEU A 7 3.42 0.83 2.72
C LEU A 7 4.36 0.01 3.61
N ALA A 8 5.64 -0.10 3.23
CA ALA A 8 6.63 -0.79 4.06
C ALA A 8 6.78 -0.13 5.44
N ARG A 9 6.83 1.21 5.50
CA ARG A 9 6.88 1.96 6.76
C ARG A 9 5.63 1.76 7.61
N VAL A 10 4.45 1.77 7.00
CA VAL A 10 3.18 1.56 7.71
C VAL A 10 3.13 0.14 8.31
N SER A 11 3.53 -0.88 7.54
CA SER A 11 3.65 -2.26 8.04
C SER A 11 4.58 -2.36 9.25
N ASP A 12 5.76 -1.74 9.17
CA ASP A 12 6.74 -1.71 10.26
C ASP A 12 6.20 -1.02 11.53
N TRP A 13 5.45 0.08 11.39
CA TRP A 13 4.90 0.79 12.56
C TRP A 13 3.75 0.05 13.25
N ILE A 14 2.97 -0.71 12.49
CA ILE A 14 1.89 -1.51 13.05
C ILE A 14 2.45 -2.69 13.85
N THR A 15 3.49 -3.36 13.33
CA THR A 15 4.11 -4.53 13.97
C THR A 15 5.10 -4.16 15.08
N LYS A 16 6.14 -3.38 14.76
CA LYS A 16 7.25 -3.10 15.68
C LYS A 16 6.91 -2.06 16.73
N GLU A 17 6.08 -1.09 16.36
CA GLU A 17 5.70 0.00 17.26
C GLU A 17 4.31 -0.19 17.87
N ASN A 18 3.66 -1.34 17.65
CA ASN A 18 2.30 -1.67 18.11
C ASN A 18 1.26 -0.58 17.75
N GLY A 19 1.47 0.14 16.64
CA GLY A 19 0.61 1.24 16.22
C GLY A 19 0.79 2.54 17.01
N LYS A 20 1.89 2.77 17.73
CA LYS A 20 2.16 4.05 18.44
C LYS A 20 2.18 5.29 17.53
N ARG A 21 2.25 5.10 16.21
CA ARG A 21 2.21 6.16 15.19
C ARG A 21 0.90 6.19 14.40
N ILE A 22 -0.23 5.91 15.04
CA ILE A 22 -1.57 5.90 14.41
C ILE A 22 -1.80 7.11 13.51
N SER A 23 -1.51 8.34 13.97
CA SER A 23 -1.72 9.55 13.16
C SER A 23 -0.87 9.59 11.88
N ARG A 24 0.36 9.07 11.91
CA ARG A 24 1.19 8.98 10.70
C ARG A 24 0.72 7.85 9.80
N ILE A 25 0.30 6.73 10.37
CA ILE A 25 -0.28 5.62 9.62
C ILE A 25 -1.51 6.13 8.84
N ASP A 26 -2.41 6.84 9.52
CA ASP A 26 -3.58 7.48 8.91
C ASP A 26 -3.18 8.40 7.76
N GLN A 27 -2.25 9.33 8.03
CA GLN A 27 -1.77 10.26 7.03
C GLN A 27 -1.22 9.54 5.78
N PHE A 28 -0.36 8.53 5.94
CA PHE A 28 0.19 7.83 4.77
C PHE A 28 -0.87 7.03 4.01
N LEU A 29 -1.84 6.45 4.70
CA LEU A 29 -2.93 5.74 4.04
C LEU A 29 -3.82 6.70 3.25
N GLU A 30 -4.13 7.87 3.80
CA GLU A 30 -4.88 8.93 3.12
C GLU A 30 -4.11 9.45 1.89
N GLU A 31 -2.84 9.78 2.04
CA GLU A 31 -1.99 10.21 0.90
C GLU A 31 -1.95 9.14 -0.21
N ILE A 32 -1.87 7.85 0.14
CA ILE A 32 -1.87 6.76 -0.85
C ILE A 32 -3.23 6.69 -1.54
N GLN A 33 -4.32 6.81 -0.78
CA GLN A 33 -5.68 6.78 -1.32
C GLN A 33 -5.93 7.92 -2.30
N GLU A 34 -5.57 9.15 -1.91
CA GLU A 34 -5.67 10.33 -2.77
C GLU A 34 -4.87 10.15 -4.06
N TYR A 35 -3.61 9.73 -3.92
CA TYR A 35 -2.74 9.52 -5.07
C TYR A 35 -3.29 8.45 -6.02
N LEU A 36 -3.80 7.33 -5.50
CA LEU A 36 -4.47 6.30 -6.31
C LEU A 36 -5.74 6.80 -7.01
N GLY A 37 -6.46 7.74 -6.40
CA GLY A 37 -7.62 8.40 -6.98
C GLY A 37 -7.29 9.27 -8.20
N THR A 38 -6.08 9.85 -8.23
CA THR A 38 -5.59 10.63 -9.38
C THR A 38 -5.07 9.78 -10.55
N MET A 39 -4.83 8.49 -10.33
CA MET A 39 -4.25 7.60 -11.33
C MET A 39 -5.28 7.01 -12.27
N GLU A 40 -5.10 7.20 -13.58
CA GLU A 40 -5.85 6.50 -14.61
C GLU A 40 -5.04 5.32 -15.19
N GLU A 41 -5.69 4.17 -15.42
CA GLU A 41 -4.98 2.97 -15.92
C GLU A 41 -4.30 3.19 -17.28
N ARG A 42 -4.79 4.16 -18.09
CA ARG A 42 -4.23 4.49 -19.39
C ARG A 42 -2.81 5.06 -19.31
N ASP A 43 -2.46 5.68 -18.18
CA ASP A 43 -1.16 6.33 -17.94
C ASP A 43 -0.05 5.31 -17.67
N PHE A 44 -0.40 4.03 -17.49
CA PHE A 44 0.53 2.96 -17.18
C PHE A 44 0.69 1.99 -18.34
N SER A 45 1.88 1.41 -18.44
CA SER A 45 2.21 0.38 -19.42
C SER A 45 1.22 -0.79 -19.31
N THR A 46 0.88 -1.40 -20.45
CA THR A 46 -0.03 -2.55 -20.52
C THR A 46 0.40 -3.70 -19.61
N ARG A 47 1.71 -3.85 -19.40
CA ARG A 47 2.31 -4.84 -18.48
C ARG A 47 2.07 -4.51 -17.00
N PHE A 48 1.96 -3.24 -16.64
CA PHE A 48 1.75 -2.81 -15.24
C PHE A 48 0.28 -2.73 -14.84
N ARG A 49 -0.62 -2.37 -15.76
CA ARG A 49 -2.08 -2.24 -15.52
C ARG A 49 -2.70 -3.34 -14.65
N PRO A 50 -2.49 -4.65 -14.90
CA PRO A 50 -3.07 -5.69 -14.06
C PRO A 50 -2.54 -5.66 -12.62
N THR A 51 -1.30 -5.22 -12.41
CA THR A 51 -0.73 -5.03 -11.07
C THR A 51 -1.41 -3.87 -10.36
N LEU A 52 -1.51 -2.71 -11.03
CA LEU A 52 -2.17 -1.53 -10.47
C LEU A 52 -3.63 -1.81 -10.09
N LYS A 53 -4.37 -2.51 -10.96
CA LYS A 53 -5.76 -2.89 -10.71
C LYS A 53 -5.91 -3.76 -9.45
N ARG A 54 -5.10 -4.81 -9.33
CA ARG A 54 -5.11 -5.69 -8.15
C ARG A 54 -4.67 -4.93 -6.89
N PHE A 55 -3.67 -4.07 -7.00
CA PHE A 55 -3.23 -3.25 -5.88
C PHE A 55 -4.33 -2.31 -5.38
N LYS A 56 -5.05 -1.61 -6.28
CA LYS A 56 -6.19 -0.76 -5.89
C LYS A 56 -7.26 -1.53 -5.12
N GLN A 57 -7.56 -2.77 -5.54
CA GLN A 57 -8.54 -3.63 -4.85
C GLN A 57 -8.05 -4.02 -3.45
N GLU A 58 -6.81 -4.47 -3.32
CA GLU A 58 -6.25 -4.87 -2.03
C GLU A 58 -6.04 -3.68 -1.09
N PHE A 59 -5.69 -2.52 -1.62
CA PHE A 59 -5.56 -1.31 -0.81
C PHE A 59 -6.90 -0.89 -0.19
N LEU A 60 -8.01 -1.03 -0.91
CA LEU A 60 -9.35 -0.79 -0.34
C LEU A 60 -9.68 -1.79 0.78
N LEU A 61 -9.25 -3.04 0.67
CA LEU A 61 -9.41 -4.03 1.73
C LEU A 61 -8.55 -3.66 2.95
N LEU A 62 -7.28 -3.25 2.74
CA LEU A 62 -6.43 -2.77 3.83
C LEU A 62 -7.04 -1.57 4.57
N LEU A 63 -7.65 -0.62 3.86
CA LEU A 63 -8.35 0.50 4.50
C LEU A 63 -9.53 0.03 5.36
N LYS A 64 -10.33 -0.90 4.84
CA LYS A 64 -11.50 -1.44 5.54
C LYS A 64 -11.13 -2.28 6.76
N ASP A 65 -10.07 -3.08 6.64
CA ASP A 65 -9.69 -4.10 7.63
C ASP A 65 -8.75 -3.53 8.71
N ARG A 66 -8.33 -2.26 8.61
CA ARG A 66 -7.35 -1.63 9.52
C ARG A 66 -7.70 -1.78 11.00
N GLU A 67 -8.97 -1.70 11.35
CA GLU A 67 -9.45 -1.79 12.73
C GLU A 67 -9.74 -3.23 13.18
N GLN A 68 -9.67 -4.22 12.28
CA GLN A 68 -10.11 -5.59 12.55
C GLN A 68 -8.94 -6.53 12.89
N ARG A 69 -8.80 -6.73 14.20
CA ARG A 69 -8.30 -7.90 14.98
C ARG A 69 -6.95 -8.56 14.69
N ASP A 70 -6.39 -8.55 13.48
CA ASP A 70 -5.05 -9.11 13.24
C ASP A 70 -4.10 -8.08 12.60
N LYS A 71 -3.34 -7.41 13.47
CA LYS A 71 -2.34 -6.41 13.07
C LYS A 71 -1.20 -7.05 12.27
N ASP A 72 -0.88 -8.31 12.53
CA ASP A 72 0.25 -9.00 11.92
C ASP A 72 -0.12 -9.41 10.49
N GLU A 73 -1.32 -9.99 10.29
CA GLU A 73 -1.85 -10.30 8.97
C GLU A 73 -2.00 -9.01 8.12
N TRP A 74 -2.56 -7.96 8.70
CA TRP A 74 -2.70 -6.67 8.02
C TRP A 74 -1.33 -6.14 7.56
N ALA A 75 -0.35 -6.17 8.44
CA ALA A 75 0.99 -5.66 8.16
C ALA A 75 1.74 -6.53 7.13
N GLU A 76 1.57 -7.84 7.17
CA GLU A 76 2.12 -8.76 6.17
C GLU A 76 1.57 -8.45 4.77
N ARG A 77 0.24 -8.24 4.65
CA ARG A 77 -0.41 -7.87 3.38
C ARG A 77 0.13 -6.54 2.86
N ALA A 78 0.26 -5.52 3.71
CA ALA A 78 0.82 -4.23 3.34
C ALA A 78 2.28 -4.35 2.85
N LEU A 79 3.11 -5.14 3.54
CA LEU A 79 4.50 -5.38 3.16
C LEU A 79 4.62 -6.18 1.86
N THR A 80 3.75 -7.17 1.66
CA THR A 80 3.68 -7.95 0.43
C THR A 80 3.44 -7.04 -0.77
N TRP A 81 2.47 -6.12 -0.67
CA TRP A 81 2.21 -5.16 -1.73
C TRP A 81 3.33 -4.13 -1.92
N ALA A 82 3.98 -3.69 -0.84
CA ALA A 82 5.19 -2.86 -0.95
C ALA A 82 6.26 -3.56 -1.80
N ASN A 83 6.54 -4.84 -1.52
CA ASN A 83 7.53 -5.63 -2.25
C ASN A 83 7.14 -5.86 -3.73
N ILE A 84 5.87 -6.17 -4.00
CA ILE A 84 5.37 -6.34 -5.37
C ILE A 84 5.54 -5.04 -6.17
N LEU A 85 5.13 -3.91 -5.61
CA LEU A 85 5.23 -2.61 -6.28
C LEU A 85 6.69 -2.22 -6.55
N GLN A 86 7.57 -2.41 -5.56
CA GLN A 86 9.00 -2.13 -5.70
C GLN A 86 9.63 -3.01 -6.79
N HIS A 87 9.36 -4.31 -6.80
CA HIS A 87 9.86 -5.23 -7.81
C HIS A 87 9.34 -4.87 -9.21
N ARG A 88 8.05 -4.58 -9.34
CA ARG A 88 7.45 -4.19 -10.62
C ARG A 88 8.02 -2.89 -11.16
N ALA A 89 8.32 -1.92 -10.30
CA ALA A 89 8.96 -0.67 -10.70
C ALA A 89 10.37 -0.91 -11.30
N THR A 90 11.12 -1.90 -10.79
CA THR A 90 12.43 -2.26 -11.36
C THR A 90 12.35 -2.97 -12.71
N LEU A 91 11.28 -3.72 -12.97
CA LEU A 91 11.06 -4.42 -14.25
C LEU A 91 10.53 -3.51 -15.36
N LEU A 92 10.16 -2.28 -15.03
CA LEU A 92 9.57 -1.30 -15.95
C LEU A 92 10.52 -0.12 -16.24
N ARG A 93 11.75 -0.16 -15.70
CA ARG A 93 12.84 0.75 -16.06
C ARG A 93 13.55 0.30 -17.33
#